data_AF-A0A510KQA1-F1
#
_entry.id   AF-A0A510KQA1-F1
#
_cell.length_a   1.000
_cell.length_b   1.000
_cell.length_c   1.000
_cell.angle_alpha   90.00
_cell.angle_beta   90.00
_cell.angle_gamma   90.00
#
_symmetry.space_group_name_H-M   'P 1'
#
loop_
_entity.id
_entity.type
_entity.pdbx_description
1 polymer ?
#
loop_
_entity_poly.entity_id
_entity_poly.type
_entity_poly.pdbx_seq_one_letter_code
_entity_poly.pdbx_strand_id
1 'polypeptide(L)'
;MKKYFKLLFNYHKNNLILYISLVFIISIRYYFKIPSPIGFVLKPLHIRYWSEGLTTAFIQLIKGNFYRAYKINPLIFIIVIIIFFHIFLEPIIFKNSKTKKQ
;
A
#
# COMPACT_ATOMS: atom_id res chain seq x y z
N MET A 1 -25.23 -5.44 1.84
CA MET A 1 -23.97 -5.60 2.60
C MET A 1 -23.35 -7.00 2.54
N LYS A 2 -24.06 -8.08 2.88
CA LYS A 2 -23.50 -9.46 2.89
C LYS A 2 -22.77 -9.87 1.58
N LYS A 3 -23.32 -9.49 0.41
CA LYS A 3 -22.73 -9.76 -0.91
C LYS A 3 -21.40 -9.03 -1.15
N TYR A 4 -21.25 -7.83 -0.59
CA TYR A 4 -20.03 -7.02 -0.69
C TYR A 4 -18.91 -7.63 0.14
N PHE A 5 -19.17 -7.95 1.41
CA PHE A 5 -18.17 -8.60 2.28
C PHE A 5 -17.73 -9.97 1.75
N LYS A 6 -18.66 -10.77 1.22
CA LYS A 6 -18.32 -12.06 0.59
C LYS A 6 -17.42 -11.89 -0.64
N LEU A 7 -17.64 -10.83 -1.41
CA LEU A 7 -16.81 -10.48 -2.56
C LEU A 7 -15.40 -10.07 -2.10
N LEU A 8 -15.30 -9.18 -1.11
CA LEU A 8 -14.03 -8.72 -0.56
C LEU A 8 -13.21 -9.90 -0.02
N PHE A 9 -13.86 -10.75 0.78
CA PHE A 9 -13.25 -11.93 1.37
C PHE A 9 -12.70 -12.89 0.31
N ASN A 10 -13.50 -13.20 -0.71
CA ASN A 10 -13.07 -14.09 -1.80
C ASN A 10 -11.89 -13.50 -2.60
N TYR A 11 -11.91 -12.20 -2.87
CA TYR A 11 -10.81 -11.53 -3.58
C TYR A 11 -9.50 -11.62 -2.78
N HIS A 12 -9.51 -11.26 -1.50
CA HIS A 12 -8.30 -11.31 -0.68
C HIS A 12 -7.84 -12.74 -0.38
N LYS A 13 -8.77 -13.68 -0.22
CA LYS A 13 -8.44 -15.11 -0.08
C LYS A 13 -7.68 -15.63 -1.31
N ASN A 14 -8.13 -15.27 -2.51
CA ASN A 14 -7.50 -15.71 -3.75
C ASN A 14 -6.13 -15.04 -4.00
N ASN A 15 -5.95 -13.82 -3.49
CA ASN A 15 -4.70 -13.07 -3.62
C ASN A 15 -3.74 -13.25 -2.44
N LEU A 16 -4.04 -14.14 -1.49
CA LEU A 16 -3.25 -14.33 -0.27
C LEU A 16 -1.79 -14.70 -0.54
N ILE A 17 -1.53 -15.51 -1.57
CA ILE A 17 -0.19 -15.87 -2.02
C ILE A 17 0.59 -14.64 -2.50
N LEU A 18 -0.07 -13.71 -3.21
CA LEU A 18 0.56 -12.47 -3.66
C LEU A 18 0.98 -11.60 -2.46
N TYR A 19 0.14 -11.51 -1.43
CA TYR A 19 0.47 -10.73 -0.22
C TYR A 19 1.66 -11.32 0.53
N ILE A 20 1.72 -12.64 0.69
CA ILE A 20 2.86 -13.32 1.31
C ILE A 20 4.13 -13.14 0.47
N SER A 21 4.02 -13.32 -0.85
CA SER A 21 5.14 -13.13 -1.78
C SER A 21 5.68 -11.71 -1.73
N LEU A 22 4.80 -10.70 -1.63
CA LEU A 22 5.20 -9.29 -1.51
C LEU A 22 6.03 -9.04 -0.25
N VAL A 23 5.59 -9.56 0.91
CA VAL A 23 6.34 -9.44 2.18
C VAL A 23 7.70 -10.12 2.07
N PHE A 24 7.75 -11.30 1.45
CA PHE A 24 8.98 -12.05 1.25
C PHE A 24 9.97 -11.30 0.35
N ILE A 25 9.52 -10.77 -0.80
CA ILE A 25 10.34 -9.97 -1.72
C ILE A 25 10.88 -8.71 -1.04
N ILE A 26 10.04 -7.98 -0.30
CA ILE A 26 10.45 -6.78 0.43
C ILE A 26 11.52 -7.13 1.47
N SER A 27 11.33 -8.25 2.19
CA SER A 27 12.26 -8.72 3.23
C SER A 27 13.61 -9.15 2.64
N ILE A 28 13.60 -9.94 1.57
CA ILE A 28 14.82 -10.32 0.83
C ILE A 28 15.56 -9.08 0.34
N ARG A 29 14.85 -8.16 -0.31
CA ARG A 29 15.44 -6.92 -0.82
C ARG A 29 16.12 -6.14 0.30
N TYR A 30 15.46 -6.03 1.46
CA TYR A 30 16.00 -5.34 2.63
C TYR A 30 17.24 -6.06 3.19
N TYR A 31 17.18 -7.39 3.30
CA TYR A 31 18.30 -8.22 3.75
C TYR A 31 19.55 -8.05 2.88
N PHE A 32 19.39 -8.12 1.56
CA PHE A 32 20.47 -7.94 0.59
C PHE A 32 20.81 -6.48 0.28
N LYS A 33 20.16 -5.50 0.94
CA LYS A 33 20.37 -4.06 0.75
C LYS A 33 20.31 -3.62 -0.73
N ILE A 34 19.52 -4.30 -1.55
CA ILE A 34 19.45 -4.02 -2.99
C ILE A 34 18.88 -2.60 -3.18
N PRO A 35 19.57 -1.69 -3.88
CA PRO A 35 19.07 -0.33 -4.09
C PRO A 35 17.72 -0.35 -4.79
N SER A 36 16.74 0.42 -4.30
CA SER A 36 15.43 0.53 -4.95
C SER A 36 15.49 1.61 -6.01
N PRO A 37 14.95 1.39 -7.21
CA PRO A 37 14.75 2.46 -8.19
C PRO A 37 13.89 3.61 -7.62
N ILE A 38 13.04 3.33 -6.63
CA ILE A 38 12.24 4.30 -5.88
C ILE A 38 13.10 5.41 -5.26
N GLY A 39 14.34 5.12 -4.85
CA GLY A 39 15.24 6.11 -4.25
C GLY A 39 15.52 7.31 -5.15
N PHE A 40 15.49 7.13 -6.47
CA PHE A 40 15.64 8.22 -7.44
C PHE A 40 14.45 9.19 -7.41
N VAL A 41 13.23 8.66 -7.27
CA VAL A 41 11.99 9.45 -7.19
C VAL A 41 11.88 10.20 -5.85
N LEU A 42 12.53 9.70 -4.81
CA LEU A 42 12.48 10.27 -3.45
C LEU A 42 13.51 11.36 -3.17
N LYS A 43 14.54 11.47 -4.02
CA LYS A 43 15.59 12.47 -3.89
C LYS A 43 15.06 13.92 -3.79
N PRO A 44 14.04 14.35 -4.57
CA PRO A 44 13.43 15.68 -4.45
C PRO A 44 12.71 15.90 -3.11
N LEU A 45 12.26 14.82 -2.46
CA LEU A 45 11.53 14.88 -1.19
C LEU A 45 12.47 14.88 0.03
N HIS A 46 13.80 14.88 -0.18
CA HIS A 46 14.82 14.78 0.88
C HIS A 46 14.65 13.54 1.77
N ILE A 47 14.02 12.48 1.25
CA ILE A 47 13.81 11.22 1.95
C ILE A 47 14.96 10.27 1.61
N ARG A 48 15.72 9.84 2.62
CA ARG A 48 16.88 8.95 2.43
C ARG A 48 16.45 7.51 2.18
N TYR A 49 15.40 7.05 2.87
CA TYR A 49 14.76 5.75 2.62
C TYR A 49 13.25 5.90 2.56
N TRP A 50 12.60 5.26 1.59
CA TRP A 50 11.14 5.36 1.39
C TRP A 50 10.32 5.01 2.64
N SER A 51 10.82 4.08 3.45
CA SER A 51 10.19 3.61 4.70
C SER A 51 10.53 4.44 5.93
N GLU A 52 11.44 5.41 5.83
CA GLU A 52 11.91 6.19 6.97
C GLU A 52 10.77 7.02 7.57
N GLY A 53 10.55 6.90 8.87
CA GLY A 53 9.47 7.62 9.56
C GLY A 53 8.05 7.22 9.15
N LEU A 54 7.85 6.21 8.30
CA LEU A 54 6.55 5.87 7.74
C LEU A 54 5.55 5.39 8.81
N THR A 55 6.02 4.56 9.74
CA THR A 55 5.24 4.13 10.90
C THR A 55 4.82 5.31 11.76
N THR A 56 5.74 6.24 12.02
CA THR A 56 5.47 7.43 12.83
C THR A 56 4.50 8.38 12.12
N ALA A 57 4.67 8.58 10.81
CA ALA A 57 3.75 9.37 9.99
C ALA A 57 2.34 8.75 9.97
N PHE A 58 2.25 7.42 9.87
CA PHE A 58 0.98 6.69 9.93
C PHE A 58 0.26 6.88 11.28
N ILE A 59 1.00 6.78 12.39
CA ILE A 59 0.44 7.04 13.73
C ILE A 59 -0.10 8.48 13.83
N GLN A 60 0.63 9.47 13.30
CA GLN A 60 0.15 10.85 13.29
C GLN A 60 -1.09 11.04 12.42
N LEU A 61 -1.16 10.34 11.29
CA LEU A 61 -2.32 10.35 10.40
C LEU A 61 -3.55 9.77 11.10
N ILE A 62 -3.43 8.64 11.79
CA ILE A 62 -4.52 8.06 12.61
C ILE A 62 -4.97 9.03 13.72
N LYS A 63 -4.03 9.77 14.31
CA LYS A 63 -4.32 10.82 15.31
C LYS A 63 -4.94 12.09 14.71
N GLY A 64 -5.18 12.14 13.40
CA GLY A 64 -5.72 13.32 12.70
C GLY A 64 -4.73 14.47 12.53
N ASN A 65 -3.45 14.28 12.87
CA ASN A 65 -2.41 15.29 12.72
C ASN A 65 -1.75 15.24 11.34
N PHE A 66 -2.47 15.69 10.32
CA PHE A 66 -2.04 15.64 8.93
C PHE A 66 -0.78 16.45 8.65
N TYR A 67 -0.64 17.63 9.25
CA TYR A 67 0.55 18.48 9.08
C TYR A 67 1.81 17.77 9.60
N ARG A 68 1.75 17.16 10.78
CA ARG A 68 2.88 16.43 11.36
C ARG A 68 3.16 15.14 10.60
N ALA A 69 2.14 14.43 10.11
CA ALA A 69 2.31 13.26 9.26
C ALA A 69 3.06 13.62 7.96
N TYR A 70 2.67 14.72 7.30
CA TYR A 70 3.33 15.24 6.10
C TYR A 70 4.80 15.60 6.34
N LYS A 71 5.08 16.29 7.45
CA LYS A 71 6.45 16.69 7.81
C LYS A 71 7.36 15.49 8.08
N ILE A 72 6.82 14.40 8.65
CA ILE A 72 7.60 13.19 8.96
C ILE A 72 7.85 12.38 7.70
N ASN A 73 6.81 12.06 6.93
CA ASN A 73 6.95 11.37 5.66
C ASN A 73 5.76 11.69 4.73
N PRO A 74 5.94 12.52 3.69
CA PRO A 74 4.85 12.92 2.80
C PRO A 74 4.30 11.76 1.95
N LEU A 75 5.04 10.66 1.77
CA LEU A 75 4.57 9.50 1.02
C LEU A 75 3.41 8.80 1.72
N ILE A 76 3.22 9.02 3.02
CA ILE A 76 2.19 8.33 3.79
C ILE A 76 0.80 8.50 3.19
N PHE A 77 0.51 9.67 2.63
CA PHE A 77 -0.78 9.97 2.00
C PHE A 77 -1.01 9.12 0.74
N ILE A 78 -0.01 9.08 -0.13
CA ILE A 78 -0.06 8.29 -1.37
C ILE A 78 -0.21 6.81 -1.03
N ILE A 79 0.56 6.32 -0.06
CA ILE A 79 0.53 4.93 0.38
C ILE A 79 -0.84 4.56 0.95
N VAL A 80 -1.41 5.40 1.83
CA VAL A 80 -2.74 5.15 2.40
C VAL A 80 -3.81 5.13 1.31
N ILE A 81 -3.75 6.04 0.32
CA ILE A 81 -4.68 6.05 -0.82
C ILE A 81 -4.57 4.76 -1.63
N ILE A 82 -3.34 4.32 -1.95
CA ILE A 82 -3.10 3.09 -2.73
C ILE A 82 -3.60 1.87 -1.95
N ILE A 83 -3.29 1.77 -0.66
CA ILE A 83 -3.75 0.67 0.20
C ILE A 83 -5.28 0.65 0.26
N PHE A 84 -5.90 1.80 0.48
CA PHE A 84 -7.36 1.91 0.51
C PHE A 84 -7.99 1.48 -0.82
N PHE A 85 -7.42 1.92 -1.94
CA PHE A 85 -7.87 1.53 -3.27
C PHE A 85 -7.75 0.02 -3.48
N HIS A 86 -6.60 -0.57 -3.16
CA HIS A 86 -6.34 -2.00 -3.34
C HIS A 86 -7.22 -2.88 -2.47
N ILE A 87 -7.50 -2.47 -1.22
CA ILE A 87 -8.32 -3.23 -0.28
C ILE A 87 -9.81 -3.11 -0.62
N PHE A 88 -10.31 -1.92 -0.92
CA PHE A 88 -11.76 -1.69 -0.98
C PHE A 88 -12.32 -1.53 -2.39
N LEU A 89 -11.60 -0.88 -3.29
CA LEU A 89 -12.10 -0.48 -4.61
C LEU A 89 -11.74 -1.50 -5.70
N GLU A 90 -10.52 -2.02 -5.66
CA GLU A 90 -10.03 -3.00 -6.65
C GLU A 90 -10.92 -4.26 -6.75
N PRO A 91 -11.35 -4.89 -5.65
CA PRO A 91 -12.22 -6.07 -5.72
C PRO A 91 -13.53 -5.80 -6.47
N ILE A 92 -14.05 -4.57 -6.38
CA ILE A 92 -15.30 -4.15 -7.03
C ILE A 92 -15.09 -3.96 -8.53
N ILE A 93 -14.04 -3.22 -8.90
CA ILE A 93 -13.75 -2.83 -10.28
C ILE A 93 -13.41 -4.07 -11.12
N PHE A 94 -12.54 -4.94 -10.61
CA PHE A 94 -12.06 -6.10 -11.36
C PHE A 94 -13.07 -7.24 -11.43
N LYS A 95 -14.07 -7.28 -10.53
CA LYS A 95 -15.22 -8.17 -10.70
C LYS A 95 -16.03 -7.80 -11.95
N ASN A 96 -16.36 -6.52 -12.11
CA ASN A 96 -17.15 -6.04 -13.24
C ASN A 96 -16.42 -6.22 -14.59
N SER A 97 -15.09 -6.15 -14.60
CA SER A 97 -14.29 -6.42 -15.80
C SER A 97 -14.38 -7.88 -16.26
N LYS A 98 -14.38 -8.86 -15.34
CA LYS A 98 -14.54 -10.28 -15.70
C LYS A 98 -15.94 -10.62 -16.17
N THR A 99 -16.98 -9.92 -15.68
CA THR A 99 -18.37 -10.15 -16.09
C THR A 99 -18.70 -9.54 -17.46
N LYS A 100 -17.95 -8.51 -17.91
CA LYS A 100 -18.13 -7.89 -19.25
C LYS A 100 -17.40 -8.62 -20.38
N LYS A 101 -16.53 -9.59 -20.08
CA LYS A 101 -15.79 -10.38 -21.06
C LYS A 101 -16.43 -11.76 -21.35
N GLN A 102 -17.64 -11.99 -20.83
CA GLN A 102 -18.52 -13.11 -21.17
C GLN A 102 -19.69 -12.57 -21.98
#